data_AF-A0A8S2WYQ5-F1
#
_entry.id   AF-A0A8S2WYQ5-F1
#
_cell.length_a   1.000
_cell.length_b   1.000
_cell.length_c   1.000
_cell.angle_alpha   90.00
_cell.angle_beta   90.00
_cell.angle_gamma   90.00
#
_symmetry.space_group_name_H-M   'P 1'
#
loop_
_entity.id
_entity.type
_entity.pdbx_description
1 polymer ?
#
loop_
_entity_poly.entity_id
_entity_poly.type
_entity_poly.pdbx_seq_one_letter_code
_entity_poly.pdbx_strand_id
1 'polypeptide(L)'
;ARYAVWFPYPKLAVAELDPPSGFHQCNNVGENYSIHLSCEQGGGVISQIDFASFGTAVGGCGAMKQGTCHAANSSDIIQRTCVG
;
A
#
# COMPACT_ATOMS: atom_id res chain seq x y z
N ALA A 1 -15.14 7.65 -11.08
CA ALA A 1 -15.54 6.96 -12.33
C ALA A 1 -14.95 5.56 -12.30
N ARG A 2 -15.73 4.52 -12.55
CA ARG A 2 -15.24 3.13 -12.62
C ARG A 2 -15.22 2.70 -14.08
N TYR A 3 -14.04 2.50 -14.63
CA TYR A 3 -13.85 1.97 -15.98
C TYR A 3 -13.90 0.43 -15.91
N ALA A 4 -14.74 -0.19 -16.74
CA ALA A 4 -14.65 -1.60 -17.06
C ALA A 4 -14.12 -1.70 -18.50
N VAL A 5 -12.99 -2.37 -18.68
CA VAL A 5 -12.44 -2.61 -20.02
C VAL A 5 -13.26 -3.73 -20.65
N TRP A 6 -13.97 -3.42 -21.74
CA TRP A 6 -14.72 -4.40 -22.50
C TRP A 6 -13.73 -5.26 -23.30
N PHE A 7 -13.54 -6.52 -22.89
CA PHE A 7 -12.83 -7.52 -23.69
C PHE A 7 -13.84 -8.41 -24.44
N PRO A 8 -13.61 -8.72 -25.72
CA PRO A 8 -14.60 -9.35 -26.61
C PRO A 8 -14.75 -10.89 -26.48
N TYR A 9 -14.36 -11.52 -25.37
CA TYR A 9 -14.44 -12.99 -25.24
C TYR A 9 -15.63 -13.45 -24.35
N PRO A 10 -16.45 -14.41 -24.83
CA PRO A 10 -17.71 -14.75 -24.18
C PRO A 10 -17.52 -15.77 -23.04
N LYS A 11 -18.16 -15.49 -21.90
CA LYS A 11 -18.45 -16.39 -20.75
C LYS A 11 -17.39 -16.55 -19.65
N LEU A 12 -16.80 -15.45 -19.19
CA LEU A 12 -16.37 -15.35 -17.80
C LEU A 12 -17.15 -14.21 -17.15
N ALA A 13 -18.20 -14.54 -16.40
CA ALA A 13 -18.81 -13.60 -15.48
C ALA A 13 -17.84 -13.41 -14.32
N VAL A 14 -16.94 -12.44 -14.42
CA VAL A 14 -16.15 -11.98 -13.27
C VAL A 14 -17.03 -11.01 -12.49
N ALA A 15 -17.60 -11.50 -11.40
CA ALA A 15 -18.20 -10.66 -10.38
C ALA A 15 -17.16 -10.45 -9.28
N GLU A 16 -16.46 -9.31 -9.29
CA GLU A 16 -15.78 -8.82 -8.09
C GLU A 16 -16.86 -8.28 -7.14
N LEU A 17 -17.28 -9.12 -6.21
CA LEU A 17 -18.02 -8.69 -5.02
C LEU A 17 -17.01 -8.09 -4.04
N ASP A 18 -16.77 -6.78 -4.21
CA ASP A 18 -15.88 -5.90 -3.42
C ASP A 18 -14.40 -6.31 -3.33
N PRO A 19 -13.49 -5.34 -3.49
CA PRO A 19 -12.81 -4.89 -2.29
C PRO A 19 -13.36 -3.50 -1.97
N PRO A 20 -13.77 -3.20 -0.73
CA PRO A 20 -14.20 -1.86 -0.40
C PRO A 20 -12.94 -0.99 -0.39
N SER A 21 -12.55 -0.48 -1.56
CA SER A 21 -11.37 0.38 -1.78
C SER A 21 -9.99 -0.17 -1.35
N GLY A 22 -9.81 -1.50 -1.22
CA GLY A 22 -8.62 -2.19 -0.71
C GLY A 22 -7.33 -2.10 -1.56
N PHE A 23 -6.99 -0.93 -2.08
CA PHE A 23 -5.66 -0.66 -2.63
C PHE A 23 -4.72 -0.29 -1.48
N HIS A 24 -3.93 -1.25 -1.02
CA HIS A 24 -2.79 -0.94 -0.15
C HIS A 24 -1.78 -0.11 -0.96
N GLN A 25 -1.55 1.13 -0.51
CA GLN A 25 -0.45 1.93 -1.05
C GLN A 25 0.85 1.45 -0.41
N CYS A 26 1.62 0.69 -1.18
CA CYS A 26 2.92 0.20 -0.74
C CYS A 26 4.01 0.77 -1.62
N ASN A 27 5.10 1.16 -0.98
CA ASN A 27 6.28 1.61 -1.69
C ASN A 27 7.51 1.12 -0.92
N ASN A 28 8.55 0.70 -1.64
CA ASN A 28 9.79 0.21 -1.06
C ASN A 28 10.93 1.04 -1.63
N VAL A 29 11.79 1.52 -0.74
CA VAL A 29 12.87 2.43 -1.12
C VAL A 29 14.17 1.99 -0.46
N GLY A 30 15.28 2.20 -1.15
CA GLY A 30 16.61 1.93 -0.61
C GLY A 30 16.98 2.92 0.50
N GLU A 31 18.01 2.59 1.27
CA GLU A 31 18.61 3.53 2.21
C GLU A 31 19.05 4.81 1.47
N ASN A 32 18.85 5.96 2.12
CA ASN A 32 19.16 7.29 1.57
C ASN A 32 18.29 7.74 0.38
N TYR A 33 17.14 7.10 0.17
CA TYR A 33 16.12 7.53 -0.79
C TYR A 33 14.82 7.92 -0.11
N SER A 34 14.06 8.81 -0.75
CA SER A 34 12.76 9.27 -0.27
C SER A 34 11.64 8.41 -0.81
N ILE A 35 10.73 8.00 0.07
CA ILE A 35 9.49 7.32 -0.28
C ILE A 35 8.40 8.37 -0.57
N HIS A 36 7.61 8.15 -1.62
CA HIS A 36 6.45 8.98 -1.92
C HIS A 36 5.20 8.11 -1.82
N LEU A 37 4.30 8.46 -0.89
CA LEU A 37 3.03 7.79 -0.67
C LEU A 37 1.93 8.82 -0.94
N SER A 38 1.06 8.52 -1.89
CA SER A 38 -0.03 9.39 -2.28
C SER A 38 -1.32 8.60 -2.41
N CYS A 39 -2.43 9.18 -1.96
CA CYS A 39 -3.74 8.62 -2.21
C CYS A 39 -4.18 8.99 -3.64
N GLU A 40 -4.14 8.01 -4.54
CA GLU A 40 -4.32 8.14 -5.99
C GLU A 40 -5.68 8.75 -6.42
N GLN A 41 -6.68 8.82 -5.54
CA GLN A 41 -8.00 9.36 -5.86
C GLN A 41 -8.46 10.44 -4.89
N GLY A 42 -8.53 11.67 -5.38
CA GLY A 42 -9.43 12.71 -4.86
C GLY A 42 -8.95 13.54 -3.68
N GLY A 43 -7.66 13.50 -3.32
CA GLY A 43 -7.14 14.27 -2.18
C GLY A 43 -7.41 13.60 -0.83
N GLY A 44 -7.45 12.26 -0.82
CA GLY A 44 -7.50 11.49 0.42
C GLY A 44 -6.24 11.74 1.26
N VAL A 45 -6.44 11.76 2.58
CA VAL A 45 -5.36 11.78 3.57
C VAL A 45 -5.03 10.35 4.00
N ILE A 46 -3.77 10.12 4.34
CA ILE A 46 -3.36 8.85 4.91
C ILE A 46 -3.88 8.84 6.35
N SER A 47 -4.91 8.04 6.62
CA SER A 47 -5.51 7.96 7.95
C SER A 47 -4.72 7.05 8.89
N GLN A 48 -4.05 6.03 8.34
CA GLN A 48 -3.34 5.02 9.10
C GLN A 48 -2.23 4.40 8.25
N ILE A 49 -1.17 3.96 8.94
CA ILE A 49 -0.11 3.12 8.40
C ILE A 49 -0.31 1.70 8.94
N ASP A 50 -0.51 0.73 8.05
CA ASP A 50 -0.71 -0.68 8.45
C ASP A 50 0.61 -1.37 8.83
N PHE A 51 1.69 -1.02 8.14
CA PHE A 51 3.01 -1.60 8.35
C PHE A 51 4.12 -0.65 7.88
N ALA A 52 5.18 -0.53 8.67
CA ALA A 52 6.41 0.15 8.27
C ALA A 52 7.62 -0.50 8.96
N SER A 53 8.68 -0.72 8.19
CA SER A 53 9.89 -1.37 8.67
C SER A 53 11.11 -0.86 7.88
N PHE A 54 12.09 -0.31 8.59
CA PHE A 54 13.39 0.01 8.04
C PHE A 54 14.38 -1.13 8.35
N GLY A 55 14.92 -1.75 7.31
CA GLY A 55 15.80 -2.92 7.42
C GLY A 55 15.45 -4.00 6.38
N THR A 56 15.43 -5.27 6.81
CA THR A 56 15.20 -6.42 5.94
C THR A 56 13.74 -6.87 5.99
N ALA A 57 12.80 -6.04 5.55
CA ALA A 57 11.40 -6.45 5.43
C ALA A 57 11.22 -7.43 4.25
N VAL A 58 10.31 -8.40 4.38
CA VAL A 58 10.04 -9.41 3.34
C VAL A 58 8.54 -9.56 3.11
N GLY A 59 8.14 -9.95 1.90
CA GLY A 59 6.73 -10.13 1.53
C GLY A 59 6.27 -9.16 0.45
N GLY A 60 5.00 -9.30 0.04
CA GLY A 60 4.37 -8.44 -0.96
C GLY A 60 3.52 -7.35 -0.32
N CYS A 61 3.13 -6.35 -1.11
CA CYS A 61 2.23 -5.28 -0.68
C CYS A 61 0.94 -5.84 -0.04
N GLY A 62 0.59 -5.38 1.16
CA GLY A 62 -0.53 -5.89 1.97
C GLY A 62 -0.21 -7.13 2.84
N ALA A 63 0.94 -7.77 2.62
CA ALA A 63 1.40 -8.93 3.39
C ALA A 63 2.89 -8.84 3.78
N MET A 64 3.40 -7.61 3.90
CA MET A 64 4.77 -7.36 4.34
C MET A 64 4.95 -7.79 5.79
N LYS A 65 6.10 -8.41 6.05
CA LYS A 65 6.50 -8.92 7.37
C LYS A 65 7.84 -8.33 7.75
N GLN A 66 7.97 -8.08 9.04
CA GLN A 66 9.23 -7.71 9.65
C GLN A 66 10.23 -8.87 9.48
N GLY A 67 11.44 -8.57 9.03
CA GLY A 67 12.54 -9.54 9.04
C GLY A 67 13.45 -9.37 10.26
N THR A 68 14.62 -9.99 10.19
CA THR A 68 15.58 -10.06 11.30
C THR A 68 16.23 -8.72 11.63
N CYS A 69 16.43 -7.87 10.62
CA CYS A 69 16.89 -6.49 10.81
C CYS A 69 15.69 -5.55 10.69
N HIS A 70 15.35 -4.86 11.78
CA HIS A 70 14.23 -3.92 11.84
C HIS A 70 14.52 -2.85 12.89
N ALA A 71 14.32 -1.58 12.53
CA ALA A 71 14.37 -0.48 13.48
C ALA A 71 12.99 -0.28 14.15
N ALA A 72 12.92 -0.43 15.47
CA ALA A 72 11.65 -0.40 16.23
C ALA A 72 10.91 0.95 16.15
N ASN A 73 11.62 2.04 15.85
CA ASN A 73 11.05 3.37 15.68
C ASN A 73 10.50 3.64 14.26
N SER A 74 10.67 2.71 13.31
CA SER A 74 10.26 2.91 11.92
C SER A 74 8.77 3.22 11.79
N SER A 75 7.94 2.45 12.48
CA SER A 75 6.47 2.60 12.44
C SER A 75 6.03 3.95 12.98
N ASP A 76 6.53 4.32 14.14
CA ASP A 76 6.14 5.55 14.82
C ASP A 76 6.58 6.82 14.06
N ILE A 77 7.75 6.80 13.42
CA ILE A 77 8.21 7.90 12.56
C ILE A 77 7.31 8.07 11.34
N ILE A 78 7.00 6.97 10.64
CA ILE A 78 6.17 7.03 9.43
C ILE A 78 4.73 7.40 9.76
N GLN A 79 4.18 6.89 10.87
CA GLN A 79 2.86 7.29 11.35
C GLN A 79 2.79 8.80 11.58
N ARG A 80 3.77 9.38 12.30
CA ARG A 80 3.77 10.82 12.60
C ARG A 80 4.04 11.71 11.38
N THR A 81 4.70 11.17 10.36
CA THR A 81 5.11 11.94 9.16
C THR A 81 4.04 11.89 8.07
N CYS A 82 3.40 10.74 7.91
CA CYS A 82 2.46 10.51 6.81
C CYS A 82 0.99 10.64 7.22
N VAL A 83 0.63 10.43 8.49
CA VAL A 83 -0.76 10.52 8.95
C VAL A 83 -1.13 11.96 9.30
N GLY A 84 -2.24 12.44 8.73
CA GLY A 84 -2.78 13.79 8.93
C GLY A 84 -3.40 14.35 7.65
#